data_AF-A0A8X6IBE9-F1
#
_entry.id   AF-A0A8X6IBE9-F1
#
_cell.length_a   1.000
_cell.length_b   1.000
_cell.length_c   1.000
_cell.angle_alpha   90.00
_cell.angle_beta   90.00
_cell.angle_gamma   90.00
#
_symmetry.space_group_name_H-M   'P 1'
#
loop_
_entity.id
_entity.type
_entity.pdbx_description
1 polymer ?
#
loop_
_entity_poly.entity_id
_entity_poly.type
_entity_poly.pdbx_seq_one_letter_code
_entity_poly.pdbx_strand_id
1 'polypeptide(L)'
;MVLNASKSVLGKTSVKFLCHIVTAEGISPIPEKVTGITNFPKPETMKELYRFLAICNFYRRFIPHPSRTQASLNSYLKGTKKKHRTPILWLEDSTAAFEKCKRGLEETTVLYHPAADALPANVVDVSDTAVGAALLQ
;
A
#
# COMPACT_ATOMS: atom_id res chain seq x y z
N MET A 1 0.37 -10.59 -33.40
CA MET A 1 0.07 -9.67 -32.29
C MET A 1 -0.32 -8.32 -32.90
N VAL A 2 -1.48 -7.76 -32.59
CA VAL A 2 -1.97 -6.47 -33.15
C VAL A 2 -2.13 -5.47 -32.00
N LEU A 3 -1.67 -4.23 -32.21
CA LEU A 3 -1.73 -3.15 -31.23
C LEU A 3 -3.10 -2.47 -31.25
N ASN A 4 -3.68 -2.25 -30.06
CA ASN A 4 -4.90 -1.47 -29.93
C ASN A 4 -4.54 0.02 -29.85
N ALA A 5 -4.64 0.74 -30.97
CA ALA A 5 -4.25 2.14 -31.06
C ALA A 5 -5.00 3.05 -30.05
N SER A 6 -6.29 2.81 -29.79
CA SER A 6 -7.08 3.65 -28.89
C SER A 6 -6.74 3.46 -27.41
N LYS A 7 -6.12 2.34 -27.04
CA LYS A 7 -5.63 2.06 -25.68
C LYS A 7 -4.13 2.27 -25.52
N SER A 8 -3.42 2.62 -26.60
CA SER A 8 -1.97 2.78 -26.60
C SER A 8 -1.59 4.21 -26.24
N VAL A 9 -0.61 4.35 -25.36
CA VAL A 9 -0.03 5.64 -24.97
C VAL A 9 1.44 5.60 -25.35
N LEU A 10 1.81 6.37 -26.38
CA LEU A 10 3.16 6.36 -26.97
C LEU A 10 3.82 7.74 -26.84
N GLY A 11 5.14 7.76 -26.64
CA GLY A 11 5.95 8.99 -26.61
C GLY A 11 5.58 9.97 -25.48
N LYS A 12 5.04 9.48 -24.35
CA LYS A 12 4.70 10.32 -23.19
C LYS A 12 5.77 10.23 -22.10
N THR A 13 5.98 11.34 -21.40
CA THR A 13 6.87 11.45 -20.23
C THR A 13 6.29 10.80 -18.97
N SER A 14 4.99 10.54 -18.96
CA SER A 14 4.26 9.89 -17.87
C SER A 14 3.16 8.99 -18.42
N VAL A 15 3.00 7.81 -17.84
CA VAL A 15 1.94 6.85 -18.22
C VAL A 15 1.29 6.22 -17.00
N LYS A 16 -0.02 5.95 -17.10
CA LYS A 16 -0.75 5.13 -16.12
C LYS A 16 -0.55 3.66 -16.47
N PHE A 17 0.10 2.88 -15.61
CA PHE A 17 0.35 1.45 -15.82
C PHE A 17 0.23 0.67 -14.51
N LEU A 18 -0.51 -0.44 -14.52
CA LEU A 18 -0.71 -1.33 -13.36
C LEU A 18 -1.04 -0.58 -12.04
N CYS A 19 -1.98 0.38 -12.10
CA CYS A 19 -2.39 1.23 -10.98
C CYS A 19 -1.32 2.21 -10.45
N HIS A 20 -0.24 2.43 -11.20
CA HIS A 20 0.80 3.41 -10.89
C HIS A 20 0.88 4.46 -12.01
N ILE A 21 1.41 5.62 -11.66
CA ILE A 21 1.97 6.58 -12.60
C ILE A 21 3.45 6.24 -12.72
N VAL A 22 3.92 6.03 -13.95
CA VAL A 22 5.33 5.76 -14.25
C VAL A 22 5.89 6.97 -14.97
N THR A 23 6.97 7.53 -14.45
CA THR A 23 7.73 8.64 -15.03
C THR A 23 9.17 8.21 -15.27
N ALA A 24 9.98 9.10 -15.85
CA ALA A 24 11.42 8.90 -15.99
C ALA A 24 12.15 8.79 -14.64
N GLU A 25 11.63 9.41 -13.58
CA GLU A 25 12.24 9.42 -12.25
C GLU A 25 11.88 8.17 -11.45
N GLY A 26 10.65 7.68 -11.58
CA GLY A 26 10.17 6.60 -10.73
C GLY A 26 8.72 6.22 -10.94
N ILE A 27 8.13 5.67 -9.88
CA ILE A 27 6.74 5.27 -9.81
C ILE A 27 6.03 5.90 -8.61
N SER A 28 4.75 6.19 -8.78
CA SER A 28 3.86 6.62 -7.69
C SER A 28 2.47 6.01 -7.87
N PRO A 29 1.65 5.85 -6.82
CA PRO A 29 0.26 5.46 -6.96
C PRO A 29 -0.55 6.48 -7.74
N ILE A 30 -1.58 6.04 -8.47
CA ILE A 30 -2.52 6.96 -9.12
C ILE A 30 -3.34 7.69 -8.04
N PRO A 31 -3.44 9.04 -8.05
CA PRO A 31 -4.19 9.82 -7.05
C PRO A 31 -5.62 9.34 -6.85
N GLU A 32 -6.33 9.01 -7.93
CA GLU A 32 -7.70 8.44 -7.89
C GLU A 32 -7.79 7.17 -7.02
N LYS A 33 -6.75 6.33 -7.04
CA LYS A 33 -6.69 5.11 -6.21
C LYS A 33 -6.36 5.44 -4.76
N VAL A 34 -5.49 6.42 -4.52
CA VAL A 34 -5.16 6.91 -3.18
C VAL A 34 -6.41 7.50 -2.52
N THR A 35 -7.13 8.40 -3.23
CA THR A 35 -8.39 8.99 -2.76
C THR A 35 -9.46 7.92 -2.44
N GLY A 36 -9.54 6.86 -3.25
CA GLY A 36 -10.44 5.75 -2.97
C GLY A 36 -10.12 5.00 -1.67
N ILE A 37 -8.86 5.02 -1.24
CA ILE A 37 -8.40 4.36 0.00
C ILE A 37 -8.53 5.31 1.20
N THR A 38 -8.21 6.60 1.03
CA THR A 38 -8.41 7.61 2.08
C THR A 38 -9.88 7.82 2.40
N ASN A 39 -10.77 7.61 1.44
CA ASN A 39 -12.22 7.62 1.64
C ASN A 39 -12.81 6.24 1.94
N PHE A 40 -11.99 5.20 2.11
CA PHE A 40 -12.49 3.85 2.40
C PHE A 40 -13.25 3.88 3.75
N PRO A 41 -14.52 3.43 3.78
CA PRO A 41 -15.30 3.45 5.01
C PRO A 41 -14.71 2.51 6.04
N LYS A 42 -14.85 2.83 7.32
CA LYS A 42 -14.39 1.97 8.41
C LYS A 42 -15.01 0.58 8.26
N PRO A 43 -14.20 -0.49 8.07
CA PRO A 43 -14.73 -1.84 7.87
C PRO A 43 -15.61 -2.30 9.03
N GLU A 44 -16.83 -2.74 8.76
CA GLU A 44 -17.71 -3.32 9.77
C GLU A 44 -17.53 -4.83 9.85
N THR A 45 -17.18 -5.44 8.72
CA THR A 45 -17.02 -6.89 8.60
C THR A 45 -15.57 -7.31 8.35
N MET A 46 -15.24 -8.53 8.78
CA MET A 46 -13.93 -9.13 8.49
C MET A 46 -13.61 -9.17 7.00
N LYS A 47 -14.61 -9.40 6.14
CA LYS A 47 -14.44 -9.36 4.67
C LYS A 47 -13.98 -7.99 4.18
N GLU A 48 -14.56 -6.90 4.69
CA GLU A 48 -14.16 -5.54 4.35
C GLU A 48 -12.76 -5.22 4.89
N LEU A 49 -12.43 -5.66 6.10
CA LEU A 49 -11.09 -5.48 6.67
C LEU A 49 -10.03 -6.20 5.83
N TYR A 50 -10.30 -7.43 5.40
CA TYR A 50 -9.42 -8.15 4.48
C TYR A 50 -9.22 -7.39 3.16
N ARG A 51 -10.30 -6.81 2.61
CA ARG A 51 -10.22 -6.02 1.37
C ARG A 51 -9.36 -4.77 1.58
N PHE A 52 -9.55 -4.05 2.68
CA PHE A 52 -8.75 -2.88 3.02
C PHE A 52 -7.27 -3.25 3.16
N LEU A 53 -6.94 -4.26 3.97
CA LEU A 53 -5.56 -4.71 4.17
C LEU A 53 -4.90 -5.22 2.89
N ALA A 54 -5.65 -5.86 1.99
CA ALA A 54 -5.13 -6.27 0.68
C ALA A 54 -4.71 -5.05 -0.16
N ILE A 55 -5.50 -3.97 -0.12
CA ILE A 55 -5.17 -2.74 -0.85
C ILE A 55 -3.96 -2.05 -0.23
N CYS A 56 -3.90 -1.93 1.11
CA CYS A 56 -2.72 -1.38 1.78
C CYS A 56 -1.46 -2.20 1.47
N ASN A 57 -1.59 -3.53 1.41
CA ASN A 57 -0.47 -4.41 1.07
C ASN A 57 -0.01 -4.26 -0.39
N PHE A 58 -0.91 -4.00 -1.33
CA PHE A 58 -0.54 -3.71 -2.72
C PHE A 58 0.36 -2.47 -2.82
N TYR A 59 0.11 -1.45 -2.00
CA TYR A 59 0.89 -0.21 -1.93
C TYR A 59 1.93 -0.18 -0.80
N ARG A 60 2.22 -1.31 -0.12
CA ARG A 60 3.09 -1.34 1.07
C ARG A 60 4.49 -0.76 0.87
N ARG A 61 5.00 -0.77 -0.37
CA ARG A 61 6.30 -0.20 -0.73
C ARG A 61 6.37 1.33 -0.55
N PHE A 62 5.21 1.99 -0.55
CA PHE A 62 5.06 3.43 -0.40
C PHE A 62 4.77 3.85 1.04
N ILE A 63 4.41 2.90 1.91
CA ILE A 63 4.05 3.16 3.30
C ILE A 63 5.27 2.83 4.17
N PRO A 64 5.74 3.75 5.02
CA PRO A 64 6.80 3.44 5.98
C PRO A 64 6.31 2.49 7.08
N HIS A 65 7.12 1.47 7.39
CA HIS A 65 6.86 0.47 8.44
C HIS A 65 5.43 -0.13 8.42
N PRO A 66 4.95 -0.67 7.27
CA PRO A 66 3.55 -1.05 7.09
C PRO A 66 3.14 -2.18 8.04
N SER A 67 4.05 -3.13 8.33
CA SER A 67 3.82 -4.25 9.24
C SER A 67 3.47 -3.78 10.66
N ARG A 68 4.17 -2.75 11.16
CA ARG A 68 3.94 -2.19 12.50
C ARG A 68 2.60 -1.45 12.55
N THR A 69 2.31 -0.65 11.52
CA THR A 69 1.05 0.09 11.44
C THR A 69 -0.15 -0.84 11.31
N GLN A 70 -0.03 -1.95 10.59
CA GLN A 70 -1.11 -2.92 10.39
C GLN A 70 -1.20 -3.98 11.51
N ALA A 71 -0.33 -3.97 12.51
CA ALA A 71 -0.24 -5.04 13.50
C ALA A 71 -1.55 -5.26 14.27
N SER A 72 -2.19 -4.19 14.77
CA SER A 72 -3.47 -4.27 15.48
C SER A 72 -4.59 -4.74 14.54
N LEU A 73 -4.59 -4.32 13.28
CA LEU A 73 -5.57 -4.75 12.27
C LEU A 73 -5.41 -6.24 11.90
N ASN A 74 -4.16 -6.70 11.76
CA ASN A 74 -3.84 -8.11 11.48
C ASN A 74 -4.20 -9.02 12.66
N SER A 75 -4.30 -8.49 13.88
CA SER A 75 -4.71 -9.27 15.06
C SER A 75 -6.14 -9.83 14.92
N TYR A 76 -7.07 -9.08 14.32
CA TYR A 76 -8.42 -9.54 14.02
C TYR A 76 -8.45 -10.72 13.03
N LEU A 77 -7.44 -10.83 12.18
CA LEU A 77 -7.37 -11.90 11.18
C LEU A 77 -6.98 -13.25 11.80
N LYS A 78 -6.36 -13.25 12.99
CA LYS A 78 -5.93 -14.48 13.67
C LYS A 78 -7.15 -15.33 14.05
N GLY A 79 -7.16 -16.59 13.63
CA GLY A 79 -8.25 -17.53 13.93
C GLY A 79 -9.54 -17.32 13.13
N THR A 80 -9.61 -16.34 12.21
CA THR A 80 -10.84 -16.01 11.48
C THR A 80 -10.79 -16.47 10.02
N LYS A 81 -11.81 -17.23 9.57
CA LYS A 81 -11.91 -17.64 8.14
C LYS A 81 -12.25 -16.43 7.26
N LYS A 82 -11.53 -16.25 6.13
CA LYS A 82 -11.66 -15.16 5.14
C LYS A 82 -13.09 -14.88 4.59
N LYS A 83 -14.08 -15.73 4.87
CA LYS A 83 -15.44 -15.65 4.32
C LYS A 83 -16.51 -15.14 5.28
N HIS A 84 -16.18 -14.75 6.51
CA HIS A 84 -17.21 -14.33 7.46
C HIS A 84 -17.62 -12.85 7.34
N ARG A 85 -18.93 -12.60 7.50
CA ARG A 85 -19.51 -11.30 7.86
C ARG A 85 -19.42 -11.05 9.38
N THR A 86 -18.42 -11.62 10.05
CA THR A 86 -18.24 -11.43 11.49
C THR A 86 -18.03 -9.93 11.75
N PRO A 87 -18.81 -9.33 12.65
CA PRO A 87 -18.65 -7.93 13.01
C PRO A 87 -17.30 -7.72 13.71
N ILE A 88 -16.69 -6.57 13.46
CA ILE A 88 -15.41 -6.18 14.06
C ILE A 88 -15.69 -5.33 15.29
N LEU A 89 -15.20 -5.77 16.45
CA LEU A 89 -15.15 -4.92 17.63
C LEU A 89 -13.94 -3.97 17.52
N TRP A 90 -14.20 -2.72 17.15
CA TRP A 90 -13.16 -1.72 17.00
C TRP A 90 -12.67 -1.20 18.34
N LEU A 91 -11.41 -1.48 18.63
CA LEU A 91 -10.67 -0.84 19.72
C LEU A 91 -10.08 0.49 19.24
N GLU A 92 -9.69 1.32 20.20
CA GLU A 92 -9.07 2.62 19.93
C GLU A 92 -7.78 2.48 19.13
N ASP A 93 -6.88 1.58 19.55
CA ASP A 93 -5.63 1.26 18.85
C ASP A 93 -5.84 0.80 17.41
N SER A 94 -6.87 -0.01 17.18
CA SER A 94 -7.22 -0.49 15.85
C SER A 94 -7.74 0.65 14.98
N THR A 95 -8.56 1.53 15.54
CA THR A 95 -9.08 2.71 14.84
C THR A 95 -7.95 3.66 14.48
N ALA A 96 -7.01 3.91 15.40
CA ALA A 96 -5.83 4.71 15.15
C ALA A 96 -4.94 4.10 14.05
N ALA A 97 -4.75 2.77 14.06
CA ALA A 97 -4.00 2.06 13.03
C ALA A 97 -4.66 2.13 11.65
N PHE A 98 -5.99 2.05 11.57
CA PHE A 98 -6.74 2.21 10.33
C PHE A 98 -6.54 3.60 9.72
N GLU A 99 -6.70 4.66 10.52
CA GLU A 99 -6.47 6.02 10.05
C GLU A 99 -4.99 6.28 9.70
N LYS A 100 -4.05 5.67 10.44
CA LYS A 100 -2.62 5.75 10.12
C LYS A 100 -2.28 5.07 8.80
N CYS A 101 -2.92 3.94 8.47
CA CYS A 101 -2.76 3.29 7.16
C CYS A 101 -3.26 4.19 6.02
N LYS A 102 -4.38 4.91 6.23
CA LYS A 102 -4.93 5.84 5.24
C LYS A 102 -4.01 7.03 5.01
N ARG A 103 -3.54 7.68 6.08
CA ARG A 103 -2.57 8.79 6.00
C ARG A 103 -1.27 8.40 5.32
N GLY A 104 -0.71 7.24 5.67
CA GLY A 104 0.54 6.77 5.05
C GLY A 104 0.43 6.53 3.54
N LEU A 105 -0.78 6.32 3.00
CA LEU A 105 -1.02 6.25 1.56
C LEU A 105 -1.25 7.61 0.93
N GLU A 106 -1.82 8.55 1.67
CA GLU A 106 -1.99 9.93 1.25
C GLU A 106 -0.65 10.65 1.13
N GLU A 107 0.25 10.42 2.09
CA GLU A 107 1.61 10.96 2.15
C GLU A 107 2.60 10.24 1.21
N THR A 108 2.09 9.41 0.29
CA THR A 108 2.94 8.59 -0.58
C THR A 108 3.91 9.45 -1.40
N THR A 109 5.19 9.12 -1.30
CA THR A 109 6.26 9.70 -2.11
C THR A 109 6.53 8.89 -3.38
N VAL A 110 7.27 9.49 -4.31
CA VAL A 110 7.78 8.80 -5.50
C VAL A 110 8.81 7.75 -5.07
N LEU A 111 8.68 6.52 -5.56
CA LEU A 111 9.76 5.54 -5.50
C LEU A 111 10.59 5.66 -6.77
N TYR A 112 11.84 6.07 -6.61
CA TYR A 112 12.77 6.26 -7.71
C TYR A 112 13.17 4.92 -8.33
N HIS A 113 13.41 4.93 -9.65
CA HIS A 113 13.99 3.77 -10.33
C HIS A 113 15.40 3.50 -9.79
N PRO A 114 15.83 2.24 -9.69
CA PRO A 114 17.23 1.92 -9.41
C PRO A 114 18.16 2.57 -10.44
N ALA A 115 19.09 3.41 -10.00
CA ALA A 115 20.18 3.95 -10.77
C ALA A 115 21.21 2.85 -11.01
N ALA A 116 21.71 2.74 -12.24
CA ALA A 116 22.58 1.65 -12.66
C ALA A 116 23.95 1.68 -11.95
N ASP A 117 24.36 2.84 -11.47
CA ASP A 117 25.64 3.15 -10.83
C ASP A 117 25.55 3.40 -9.32
N ALA A 118 24.34 3.41 -8.75
CA ALA A 118 24.17 3.58 -7.32
C ALA A 118 24.57 2.32 -6.55
N LEU A 119 25.17 2.52 -5.38
CA LEU A 119 25.43 1.45 -4.42
C LEU A 119 24.21 1.29 -3.52
N PRO A 120 23.39 0.22 -3.70
CA PRO A 120 22.21 0.03 -2.87
C PRO A 120 22.60 -0.18 -1.40
N ALA A 121 21.96 0.57 -0.51
CA ALA A 121 22.07 0.42 0.92
C ALA A 121 20.78 -0.16 1.49
N ASN A 122 20.89 -1.25 2.26
CA ASN A 122 19.76 -1.78 3.02
C ASN A 122 19.78 -1.21 4.43
N VAL A 123 18.70 -0.53 4.82
CA VAL A 123 18.45 -0.16 6.21
C VAL A 123 17.44 -1.15 6.76
N VAL A 124 17.85 -1.93 7.75
CA VAL A 124 17.02 -2.97 8.38
C VAL A 124 16.84 -2.65 9.85
N ASP A 125 15.61 -2.76 10.33
CA ASP A 125 15.24 -2.62 11.74
C ASP A 125 14.39 -3.82 12.17
N VAL A 126 14.67 -4.38 13.33
CA VAL A 126 14.07 -5.62 13.84
C VAL A 126 13.67 -5.43 15.30
N SER A 127 12.45 -5.87 15.63
CA SER A 127 11.95 -6.01 16.99
C SER A 127 11.40 -7.42 17.23
N ASP A 128 11.06 -7.73 18.47
CA ASP A 128 10.45 -9.02 18.86
C ASP A 128 9.15 -9.36 18.11
N THR A 129 8.53 -8.36 17.47
CA THR A 129 7.20 -8.51 16.85
C THR A 129 7.17 -8.10 15.37
N ALA A 130 8.21 -7.49 14.84
CA ALA A 130 8.22 -7.00 13.46
C ALA A 130 9.63 -6.87 12.87
N VAL A 131 9.72 -7.02 11.54
CA VAL A 131 10.90 -6.67 10.74
C VAL A 131 10.49 -5.58 9.75
N GLY A 132 11.34 -4.57 9.60
CA GLY A 132 11.24 -3.52 8.59
C GLY A 132 12.53 -3.43 7.80
N ALA A 133 12.43 -3.14 6.50
CA ALA A 133 13.58 -2.85 5.66
C ALA A 133 13.24 -1.76 4.64
N ALA A 134 14.21 -0.93 4.33
CA ALA A 134 14.18 0.02 3.23
C ALA A 134 15.43 -0.16 2.37
N LEU A 135 15.24 -0.19 1.06
CA LEU A 135 16.33 -0.15 0.09
C LEU A 135 16.50 1.31 -0.34
N LEU A 136 17.69 1.85 -0.09
CA LEU A 136 18.10 3.19 -0.47
C LEU A 136 19.19 3.09 -1.54
N GLN A 137 19.37 4.16 -2.31
CA GLN A 137 20.35 4.27 -3.39
C GLN A 137 20.86 5.71 -3.48
#